data_AF-A0A3N5IEA3-F1
#
_entry.id   AF-A0A3N5IEA3-F1
#
_cell.length_a   1.000
_cell.length_b   1.000
_cell.length_c   1.000
_cell.angle_alpha   90.00
_cell.angle_beta   90.00
_cell.angle_gamma   90.00
#
_symmetry.space_group_name_H-M   'P 1'
#
loop_
_entity.id
_entity.type
_entity.pdbx_description
1 polymer ?
#
loop_
_entity_poly.entity_id
_entity_poly.type
_entity_poly.pdbx_seq_one_letter_code
_entity_poly.pdbx_strand_id
1 'polypeptide(L)'
;MACSFEQFLTCPVLASLGGAEPLGVLLAQADGGLGSAIASQIWKIGLVVLGIGLVIFVHELGHFLAAKWCGVKVEKFYVGFDFPISIGPIKLPRTLGKFRYGETEYGIGTIPLGGYVKMLGQDEDPRKMEEKAKRIRLAESGVEVADDPTEPTDASGQPALDPRSYPAKSVWQRMIIISSGVVMNLITGVMFATAAFMYGVPYVPAVVGDVSPGGPAYRAGIEPGGKVISVGGIEQDDNLYFSDMATAIILEGTANPEEAVRVAIEYPDGVRNYNLKTAEVAAIPGLRRIGISNLPTTFLRDNPEQISSRGSLAAGILQPEDAGAEVISVDGTAVPGAGERDNVAGSVWLQRTLIRRGGHPVTLGLKRKDGTTREVVLPPQPLLLPGIGFLAGPVSALVSGGPADKAGVQVGDQIVAIDGDAQIDAFALSGRLAERTGAVKLTVKRPQGEQFEQRELEVPLGELVRTSGPSTPL
;
A
#
# COMPACT_ATOMS: atom_id res chain seq x y z
N MET A 1 26.48 -3.93 8.87
CA MET A 1 26.22 -3.44 7.49
C MET A 1 24.87 -2.74 7.56
N ALA A 2 24.88 -1.41 7.63
CA ALA A 2 23.70 -0.60 7.94
C ALA A 2 22.80 -0.51 6.70
N CYS A 3 21.61 -1.13 6.76
CA CYS A 3 20.51 -0.85 5.84
C CYS A 3 19.77 0.39 6.35
N SER A 4 19.57 1.37 5.48
CA SER A 4 18.91 2.64 5.79
C SER A 4 17.40 2.44 6.01
N PHE A 5 16.87 3.19 6.97
CA PHE A 5 15.48 3.18 7.45
C PHE A 5 14.42 3.36 6.34
N GLU A 6 14.78 3.98 5.22
CA GLU A 6 13.89 4.17 4.04
C GLU A 6 13.65 2.88 3.23
N GLN A 7 14.53 1.87 3.27
CA GLN A 7 14.32 0.61 2.55
C GLN A 7 13.27 -0.30 3.22
N PHE A 8 12.93 -0.04 4.49
CA PHE A 8 11.96 -0.82 5.26
C PHE A 8 10.50 -0.53 4.88
N LEU A 9 10.21 0.69 4.39
CA LEU A 9 8.85 1.17 4.11
C LEU A 9 8.28 0.68 2.76
N THR A 10 9.12 0.21 1.83
CA THR A 10 8.67 -0.18 0.47
C THR A 10 8.54 -1.70 0.25
N CYS A 11 8.66 -2.51 1.30
CA CYS A 11 8.61 -3.96 1.19
C CYS A 11 7.15 -4.48 1.16
N PRO A 12 6.69 -5.16 0.09
CA PRO A 12 5.32 -5.70 0.00
C PRO A 12 5.06 -6.88 0.95
N VAL A 13 5.99 -7.19 1.86
CA VAL A 13 5.87 -8.22 2.90
C VAL A 13 4.86 -7.83 4.00
N LEU A 14 4.58 -6.54 4.19
CA LEU A 14 3.73 -6.08 5.30
C LEU A 14 2.22 -6.29 5.09
N ALA A 15 1.76 -6.53 3.86
CA ALA A 15 0.34 -6.76 3.56
C ALA A 15 -0.10 -8.25 3.55
N SER A 16 0.83 -9.21 3.67
CA SER A 16 0.52 -10.64 3.51
C SER A 16 0.72 -11.50 4.76
N LEU A 17 0.91 -10.90 5.94
CA LEU A 17 1.22 -11.64 7.17
C LEU A 17 0.08 -11.61 8.20
N GLY A 18 -1.15 -11.73 7.74
CA GLY A 18 -2.31 -12.03 8.58
C GLY A 18 -2.54 -13.53 8.69
N GLY A 19 -2.41 -14.08 9.90
CA GLY A 19 -3.01 -15.34 10.37
C GLY A 19 -3.14 -16.54 9.43
N ALA A 20 -2.25 -17.53 9.61
CA ALA A 20 -2.45 -18.96 9.30
C ALA A 20 -2.81 -19.34 7.85
N GLU A 21 -1.84 -19.24 6.94
CA GLU A 21 -1.73 -20.26 5.89
C GLU A 21 -0.98 -21.46 6.49
N PRO A 22 -1.59 -22.65 6.61
CA PRO A 22 -0.81 -23.84 6.89
C PRO A 22 0.02 -24.13 5.63
N LEU A 23 1.33 -24.33 5.82
CA LEU A 23 2.32 -24.64 4.77
C LEU A 23 2.92 -23.47 3.98
N GLY A 24 3.31 -22.40 4.67
CA GLY A 24 4.44 -21.55 4.25
C GLY A 24 5.80 -22.18 4.58
N VAL A 25 6.01 -23.46 4.26
CA VAL A 25 7.32 -24.13 4.43
C VAL A 25 8.03 -24.09 3.08
N LEU A 26 9.03 -23.21 3.00
CA LEU A 26 10.26 -23.45 2.26
C LEU A 26 10.10 -23.51 0.73
N LEU A 27 9.55 -22.46 0.13
CA LEU A 27 9.87 -22.14 -1.25
C LEU A 27 10.08 -20.64 -1.37
N ALA A 28 11.27 -20.31 -1.84
CA ALA A 28 11.70 -19.03 -2.33
C ALA A 28 10.50 -18.24 -2.86
N GLN A 29 10.27 -17.05 -2.29
CA GLN A 29 9.77 -15.98 -3.15
C GLN A 29 10.64 -16.09 -4.39
N ALA A 30 10.02 -16.23 -5.56
CA ALA A 30 10.74 -15.89 -6.77
C ALA A 30 11.08 -14.42 -6.53
N ASP A 31 12.27 -14.19 -5.95
CA ASP A 31 12.92 -12.92 -5.93
C ASP A 31 12.72 -12.49 -7.36
N GLY A 32 11.92 -11.46 -7.56
CA GLY A 32 12.05 -10.70 -8.78
C GLY A 32 13.55 -10.44 -8.81
N GLY A 33 14.27 -11.17 -9.66
CA GLY A 33 15.72 -11.28 -9.54
C GLY A 33 16.29 -9.88 -9.48
N LEU A 34 17.47 -9.70 -8.88
CA LEU A 34 18.09 -8.37 -8.71
C LEU A 34 17.86 -7.43 -9.91
N GLY A 35 17.91 -7.94 -11.14
CA GLY A 35 17.53 -7.23 -12.37
C GLY A 35 16.09 -6.68 -12.44
N SER A 36 15.06 -7.44 -12.09
CA SER A 36 13.66 -6.95 -12.07
C SER A 36 13.38 -6.00 -10.89
N ALA A 37 14.02 -6.20 -9.73
CA ALA A 37 13.96 -5.26 -8.62
C ALA A 37 14.59 -3.92 -9.03
N ILE A 38 15.78 -3.95 -9.63
CA ILE A 38 16.46 -2.78 -10.20
C ILE A 38 15.61 -2.14 -11.30
N ALA A 39 15.05 -2.93 -12.23
CA ALA A 39 14.21 -2.41 -13.30
C ALA A 39 12.96 -1.70 -12.76
N SER A 40 12.32 -2.23 -11.71
CA SER A 40 11.17 -1.60 -11.07
C SER A 40 11.54 -0.26 -10.42
N GLN A 41 12.73 -0.16 -9.82
CA GLN A 41 13.22 1.09 -9.22
C GLN A 41 13.60 2.11 -10.30
N ILE A 42 14.30 1.69 -11.35
CA ILE A 42 14.61 2.52 -12.51
C ILE A 42 13.32 3.05 -13.14
N TRP A 43 12.29 2.21 -13.27
CA TRP A 43 10.99 2.61 -13.77
C TRP A 43 10.34 3.69 -12.89
N LYS A 44 10.30 3.50 -11.57
CA LYS A 44 9.78 4.49 -10.63
C LYS A 44 10.54 5.81 -10.70
N ILE A 45 11.88 5.77 -10.75
CA ILE A 45 12.73 6.95 -10.91
C ILE A 45 12.42 7.65 -12.25
N GLY A 46 12.26 6.88 -13.33
CA GLY A 46 11.86 7.40 -14.64
C GLY A 46 10.52 8.13 -14.59
N LEU A 47 9.52 7.57 -13.91
CA LEU A 47 8.22 8.23 -13.69
C LEU A 47 8.35 9.53 -12.89
N VAL A 48 9.19 9.56 -11.84
CA VAL A 48 9.44 10.78 -11.06
C VAL A 48 10.10 11.86 -11.93
N VAL A 49 11.13 11.50 -12.69
CA VAL A 49 11.81 12.43 -13.61
C VAL A 49 10.84 12.97 -14.66
N LEU A 50 9.97 12.12 -15.21
CA LEU A 50 8.93 12.52 -16.16
C LEU A 50 7.91 13.46 -15.50
N GLY A 51 7.47 13.16 -14.28
CA GLY A 51 6.55 14.01 -13.52
C GLY A 51 7.13 15.39 -13.22
N ILE A 52 8.38 15.46 -12.73
CA ILE A 52 9.09 16.72 -12.50
C ILE A 52 9.28 17.48 -13.82
N GLY A 53 9.68 16.79 -14.89
CA GLY A 53 9.82 17.38 -16.23
C GLY A 53 8.52 17.97 -16.75
N LEU A 54 7.38 17.31 -16.51
CA LEU A 54 6.05 17.82 -16.87
C LEU A 54 5.68 19.09 -16.08
N VAL A 55 5.93 19.12 -14.77
CA VAL A 55 5.67 20.31 -13.94
C VAL A 55 6.53 21.49 -14.40
N ILE A 56 7.81 21.26 -14.67
CA ILE A 56 8.71 22.32 -15.19
C ILE A 56 8.24 22.76 -16.58
N PHE A 57 7.87 21.84 -17.47
CA PHE A 57 7.32 22.19 -18.77
C PHE A 57 6.12 23.12 -18.67
N VAL A 58 5.15 22.80 -17.80
CA VAL A 58 3.96 23.63 -17.61
C VAL A 58 4.30 24.97 -16.96
N HIS A 59 5.28 25.02 -16.07
CA HIS A 59 5.82 26.25 -15.50
C HIS A 59 6.37 27.19 -16.59
N GLU A 60 7.27 26.68 -17.44
CA GLU A 60 7.87 27.43 -18.54
C GLU A 60 6.81 27.82 -19.58
N LEU A 61 5.84 26.94 -19.85
CA LEU A 61 4.71 27.24 -20.71
C LEU A 61 3.89 28.44 -20.19
N GLY A 62 3.76 28.58 -18.86
CA GLY A 62 3.12 29.74 -18.24
C GLY A 62 3.83 31.05 -18.55
N HIS A 63 5.16 31.10 -18.39
CA HIS A 63 5.97 32.26 -18.77
C HIS A 63 5.85 32.57 -20.26
N PHE A 64 5.94 31.55 -21.10
CA PHE A 64 5.83 31.66 -22.56
C PHE A 64 4.49 32.26 -23.00
N LEU A 65 3.38 31.71 -22.51
CA LEU A 65 2.04 32.15 -22.88
C LEU A 65 1.79 33.59 -22.41
N ALA A 66 2.20 33.93 -21.18
CA ALA A 66 2.07 35.28 -20.65
C ALA A 66 2.92 36.30 -21.45
N ALA A 67 4.15 35.94 -21.81
CA ALA A 67 5.04 36.78 -22.61
C ALA A 67 4.45 37.06 -24.00
N LYS A 68 3.96 36.02 -24.69
CA LYS A 68 3.30 36.18 -25.99
C LYS A 68 2.02 37.00 -25.89
N TRP A 69 1.22 36.81 -24.84
CA TRP A 69 0.01 37.60 -24.60
C TRP A 69 0.31 39.08 -24.35
N CYS A 70 1.40 39.40 -23.65
CA CYS A 70 1.86 40.77 -23.42
C CYS A 70 2.61 41.39 -24.63
N GLY A 71 2.70 40.66 -25.76
CA GLY A 71 3.40 41.11 -26.96
C GLY A 71 4.92 41.24 -26.76
N VAL A 72 5.51 40.41 -25.90
CA VAL A 72 6.96 40.26 -25.73
C VAL A 72 7.45 39.21 -26.71
N LYS A 73 8.54 39.51 -27.42
CA LYS A 73 9.18 38.55 -28.32
C LYS A 73 9.90 37.48 -27.50
N VAL A 74 9.54 36.21 -27.75
CA VAL A 74 10.25 35.04 -27.19
C VAL A 74 11.17 34.47 -28.25
N GLU A 75 12.47 34.42 -27.96
CA GLU A 75 13.48 33.88 -28.85
C GLU A 75 13.53 32.35 -28.81
N LYS A 76 13.45 31.78 -27.60
CA LYS A 76 13.59 30.34 -27.38
C LYS A 76 12.61 29.84 -26.32
N PHE A 77 12.01 28.69 -26.60
CA PHE A 77 11.22 27.91 -25.65
C PHE A 77 11.77 26.49 -25.63
N TYR A 78 12.43 26.11 -24.55
CA TYR A 78 13.11 24.81 -24.45
C TYR A 78 12.58 24.01 -23.27
N VAL A 79 12.31 22.74 -23.54
CA VAL A 79 11.92 21.75 -22.54
C VAL A 79 13.12 20.85 -22.28
N GLY A 80 13.64 20.85 -21.06
CA GLY A 80 14.93 20.27 -20.72
C GLY A 80 16.10 21.21 -20.99
N PHE A 81 17.21 20.99 -20.27
CA PHE A 81 18.43 21.78 -20.48
C PHE A 81 19.22 21.31 -21.71
N ASP A 82 19.81 22.27 -22.43
CA ASP A 82 20.57 22.07 -23.67
C ASP A 82 22.11 22.03 -23.46
N PHE A 83 22.55 21.59 -22.27
CA PHE A 83 23.98 21.49 -21.95
C PHE A 83 24.65 20.27 -22.62
N PRO A 84 25.88 20.43 -23.15
CA PRO A 84 26.64 19.31 -23.68
C PRO A 84 27.13 18.42 -22.54
N ILE A 85 26.52 17.24 -22.35
CA ILE A 85 27.02 16.24 -21.41
C ILE A 85 28.04 15.35 -22.11
N SER A 86 29.25 15.29 -21.56
CA SER A 86 30.25 14.27 -21.90
C SER A 86 30.42 13.34 -20.70
N ILE A 87 29.85 12.13 -20.76
CA ILE A 87 30.09 11.08 -19.77
C ILE A 87 31.07 10.09 -20.41
N GLY A 88 32.36 10.25 -20.09
CA GLY A 88 33.43 9.44 -20.67
C GLY A 88 33.47 9.52 -22.22
N PRO A 89 33.53 8.39 -22.96
CA PRO A 89 33.60 8.39 -24.41
C PRO A 89 32.27 8.74 -25.12
N ILE A 90 31.15 8.86 -24.39
CA ILE A 90 29.82 9.11 -24.97
C ILE A 90 29.53 10.61 -24.96
N LYS A 91 29.45 11.21 -26.15
CA LYS A 91 29.00 12.59 -26.37
C LYS A 91 27.52 12.59 -26.74
N LEU A 92 26.67 13.02 -25.81
CA LEU A 92 25.27 13.25 -26.10
C LEU A 92 25.11 14.59 -26.85
N PRO A 93 24.26 14.66 -27.90
CA PRO A 93 23.97 15.92 -28.57
C PRO A 93 23.33 16.92 -27.60
N ARG A 94 23.46 18.23 -27.85
CA ARG A 94 22.90 19.29 -26.97
C ARG A 94 21.37 19.33 -26.96
N THR A 95 20.75 18.89 -28.04
CA THR A 95 19.30 18.89 -28.21
C THR A 95 18.88 17.59 -28.86
N LEU A 96 17.79 16.99 -28.40
CA LEU A 96 17.14 15.84 -29.03
C LEU A 96 16.42 16.23 -30.33
N GLY A 97 15.98 17.49 -30.43
CA GLY A 97 15.40 18.07 -31.64
C GLY A 97 15.08 19.55 -31.44
N LYS A 98 15.07 20.32 -32.53
CA LYS A 98 14.64 21.71 -32.53
C LYS A 98 13.97 22.08 -33.83
N PHE A 99 12.97 22.94 -33.76
CA PHE A 99 12.33 23.53 -34.93
C PHE A 99 11.99 24.99 -34.64
N ARG A 100 11.99 25.81 -35.70
CA ARG A 100 11.60 27.21 -35.58
C ARG A 100 10.20 27.37 -36.14
N TYR A 101 9.29 27.92 -35.34
CA TYR A 101 7.95 28.25 -35.79
C TYR A 101 7.70 29.75 -35.53
N GLY A 102 7.53 30.49 -36.62
CA GLY A 102 7.50 31.95 -36.61
C GLY A 102 8.82 32.55 -36.11
N GLU A 103 8.74 33.33 -35.03
CA GLU A 103 9.89 34.04 -34.44
C GLU A 103 10.54 33.30 -33.25
N THR A 104 9.96 32.18 -32.82
CA THR A 104 10.41 31.42 -31.64
C THR A 104 11.03 30.08 -32.06
N GLU A 105 12.18 29.75 -31.48
CA GLU A 105 12.81 28.45 -31.59
C GLU A 105 12.29 27.53 -30.48
N TYR A 106 11.69 26.40 -30.86
CA TYR A 106 11.21 25.36 -29.96
C TYR A 106 12.24 24.22 -29.95
N GLY A 107 12.63 23.77 -28.76
CA GLY A 107 13.64 22.73 -28.62
C GLY A 107 13.37 21.77 -27.47
N ILE A 108 13.87 20.54 -27.62
CA ILE A 108 13.92 19.55 -26.55
C ILE A 108 15.39 19.36 -26.17
N GLY A 109 15.74 19.75 -24.95
CA GLY A 109 17.05 19.56 -24.36
C GLY A 109 17.28 18.09 -23.99
N THR A 110 18.55 17.70 -23.91
CA THR A 110 18.93 16.29 -23.65
C THR A 110 18.80 15.90 -22.18
N ILE A 111 18.69 16.89 -21.28
CA ILE A 111 18.48 16.69 -19.85
C ILE A 111 17.02 17.01 -19.51
N PRO A 112 16.21 16.05 -19.05
CA PRO A 112 14.79 16.28 -18.74
C PRO A 112 14.53 17.13 -17.47
N LEU A 113 15.58 17.41 -16.69
CA LEU A 113 15.54 18.13 -15.40
C LEU A 113 15.61 19.65 -15.59
N GLY A 114 14.70 20.26 -16.35
CA GLY A 114 14.72 21.72 -16.53
C GLY A 114 13.92 22.20 -17.73
N GLY A 115 14.06 23.48 -18.03
CA GLY A 115 13.47 24.17 -19.17
C GLY A 115 13.81 25.66 -19.04
N TYR A 116 13.66 26.41 -20.12
CA TYR A 116 13.82 27.86 -20.06
C TYR A 116 13.05 28.57 -21.18
N VAL A 117 12.59 29.78 -20.86
CA VAL A 117 11.97 30.70 -21.82
C VAL A 117 12.83 31.94 -21.98
N LYS A 118 13.53 32.04 -23.11
CA LYS A 118 14.37 33.21 -23.40
C LYS A 118 13.55 34.31 -24.04
N MET A 119 13.33 35.40 -23.31
CA MET A 119 12.63 36.60 -23.77
C MET A 119 13.61 37.66 -24.29
N LEU A 120 13.18 38.44 -25.29
CA LEU A 120 13.99 39.53 -25.84
C LEU A 120 14.26 40.59 -24.77
N GLY A 121 15.54 40.87 -24.48
CA GLY A 121 15.96 41.87 -23.48
C GLY A 121 15.93 41.39 -22.02
N GLN A 122 15.63 40.12 -21.74
CA GLN A 122 15.79 39.52 -20.42
C GLN A 122 17.17 38.87 -20.32
N ASP A 123 18.10 39.51 -19.60
CA ASP A 123 19.44 38.98 -19.35
C ASP A 123 19.43 38.05 -18.13
N GLU A 124 19.50 36.75 -18.36
CA GLU A 124 19.44 35.72 -17.31
C GLU A 124 20.83 35.28 -16.80
N ASP A 125 21.93 35.90 -17.27
CA ASP A 125 23.28 35.60 -16.77
C ASP A 125 23.57 36.38 -15.48
N PRO A 126 23.66 35.73 -14.30
CA PRO A 126 23.89 36.41 -13.02
C PRO A 126 25.20 37.21 -12.99
N ARG A 127 26.20 36.85 -13.81
CA ARG A 127 27.46 37.59 -13.92
C ARG A 127 27.26 38.97 -14.55
N LYS A 128 26.38 39.07 -15.55
CA LYS A 128 26.04 40.34 -16.20
C LYS A 128 25.18 41.22 -15.30
N MET A 129 24.35 40.63 -14.44
CA MET A 129 23.58 41.37 -13.43
C MET A 129 24.49 42.00 -12.38
N GLU A 130 25.53 41.27 -11.93
CA GLU A 130 26.53 41.79 -10.98
C GLU A 130 27.40 42.88 -11.62
N GLU A 131 27.77 42.72 -12.90
CA GLU A 131 28.46 43.76 -13.68
C GLU A 131 27.61 45.00 -13.88
N LYS A 132 26.31 44.86 -14.22
CA LYS A 132 25.36 45.99 -14.31
C LYS A 132 25.18 46.67 -12.95
N ALA A 133 25.06 45.91 -11.86
CA ALA A 133 24.97 46.46 -10.49
C ALA A 133 26.26 47.19 -10.06
N LYS A 134 27.44 46.67 -10.42
CA LYS A 134 28.73 47.34 -10.21
C LYS A 134 28.82 48.61 -11.04
N ARG A 135 28.39 48.60 -12.31
CA ARG A 135 28.33 49.79 -13.18
C ARG A 135 27.42 50.87 -12.62
N ILE A 136 26.23 50.53 -12.11
CA ILE A 136 25.30 51.49 -11.49
C ILE A 136 25.93 52.14 -10.25
N ARG A 137 26.58 51.35 -9.38
CA ARG A 137 27.32 51.88 -8.22
C ARG A 137 28.49 52.80 -8.63
N LEU A 138 29.18 52.51 -9.74
CA LEU A 138 30.24 53.37 -10.27
C LEU A 138 29.69 54.65 -10.94
N ALA A 139 28.54 54.56 -11.61
CA ALA A 139 27.86 55.70 -12.22
C ALA A 139 27.36 56.69 -11.15
N GLU A 140 26.82 56.21 -10.02
CA GLU A 140 26.49 57.04 -8.86
C GLU A 140 27.73 57.74 -8.25
N SER A 141 28.92 57.17 -8.44
CA SER A 141 30.19 57.77 -8.00
C SER A 141 30.81 58.75 -9.00
N GLY A 142 30.07 59.15 -10.06
CA GLY A 142 30.48 60.21 -10.98
C GLY A 142 31.50 59.79 -12.05
N VAL A 143 31.68 58.49 -12.29
CA VAL A 143 32.54 57.98 -13.36
C VAL A 143 31.66 57.53 -14.52
N GLU A 144 31.67 58.28 -15.63
CA GLU A 144 31.00 57.87 -16.87
C GLU A 144 31.79 56.73 -17.53
N VAL A 145 31.22 55.53 -17.48
CA VAL A 145 31.70 54.36 -18.23
C VAL A 145 30.80 54.21 -19.45
N ALA A 146 31.37 54.33 -20.65
CA ALA A 146 30.63 54.14 -21.89
C ALA A 146 30.03 52.73 -21.96
N ASP A 147 28.71 52.63 -22.19
CA ASP A 147 28.10 51.39 -22.64
C ASP A 147 28.60 51.06 -24.05
N ASP A 148 28.75 49.77 -24.32
CA ASP A 148 29.30 49.16 -25.52
C ASP A 148 29.07 49.97 -26.83
N PRO A 149 30.12 50.38 -27.58
CA PRO A 149 30.01 51.34 -28.70
C PRO A 149 29.26 50.83 -29.94
N THR A 150 28.56 49.70 -29.86
CA THR A 150 27.77 49.10 -30.94
C THR A 150 26.25 49.14 -30.73
N GLU A 151 25.74 49.71 -29.63
CA GLU A 151 24.30 49.81 -29.38
C GLU A 151 23.71 51.20 -29.69
N PRO A 152 22.59 51.30 -30.42
CA PRO A 152 21.94 52.58 -30.68
C PRO A 152 21.31 53.15 -29.40
N THR A 153 21.71 54.38 -29.03
CA THR A 153 21.17 55.14 -27.89
C THR A 153 20.08 56.12 -28.33
N ASP A 154 19.11 56.37 -27.45
CA ASP A 154 18.09 57.39 -27.66
C ASP A 154 18.61 58.81 -27.33
N ALA A 155 17.80 59.85 -27.57
CA ALA A 155 18.15 61.25 -27.34
C ALA A 155 18.47 61.60 -25.87
N SER A 156 18.24 60.67 -24.93
CA SER A 156 18.55 60.78 -23.50
C SER A 156 19.76 59.94 -23.06
N GLY A 157 20.47 59.31 -24.01
CA GLY A 157 21.64 58.48 -23.72
C GLY A 157 21.30 57.12 -23.10
N GLN A 158 20.03 56.72 -23.12
CA GLN A 158 19.62 55.37 -22.70
C GLN A 158 19.63 54.43 -23.90
N PRO A 159 19.94 53.14 -23.72
CA PRO A 159 19.89 52.17 -24.81
C PRO A 159 18.47 52.13 -25.38
N ALA A 160 18.34 52.32 -26.70
CA ALA A 160 17.04 52.33 -27.36
C ALA A 160 16.40 50.93 -27.28
N LEU A 161 15.47 50.73 -26.35
CA LEU A 161 14.82 49.44 -26.11
C LEU A 161 13.78 49.14 -27.19
N ASP A 162 13.83 47.94 -27.76
CA ASP A 162 12.77 47.44 -28.66
C ASP A 162 11.42 47.44 -27.90
N PRO A 163 10.32 48.00 -28.44
CA PRO A 163 9.00 47.98 -27.82
C PRO A 163 8.44 46.57 -27.51
N ARG A 164 8.98 45.54 -28.16
CA ARG A 164 8.68 44.10 -27.92
C ARG A 164 9.67 43.43 -26.96
N SER A 165 10.64 44.17 -26.44
CA SER A 165 11.53 43.68 -25.37
C SER A 165 10.80 43.64 -24.03
N TYR A 166 11.21 42.70 -23.17
CA TYR A 166 10.68 42.53 -21.83
C TYR A 166 10.85 43.80 -20.96
N PRO A 167 12.02 44.47 -20.93
CA PRO A 167 12.22 45.69 -20.13
C PRO A 167 11.34 46.86 -20.58
N ALA A 168 10.99 46.95 -21.87
CA ALA A 168 10.14 48.01 -22.42
C ALA A 168 8.65 47.87 -22.01
N LYS A 169 8.23 46.74 -21.43
CA LYS A 169 6.85 46.55 -20.96
C LYS A 169 6.62 47.22 -19.61
N SER A 170 5.36 47.56 -19.37
CA SER A 170 4.91 48.12 -18.09
C SER A 170 5.13 47.13 -16.93
N VAL A 171 5.29 47.66 -15.71
CA VAL A 171 5.62 46.86 -14.52
C VAL A 171 4.61 45.73 -14.28
N TRP A 172 3.30 45.99 -14.46
CA TRP A 172 2.27 44.98 -14.25
C TRP A 172 2.35 43.82 -15.26
N GLN A 173 2.66 44.11 -16.53
CA GLN A 173 2.86 43.08 -17.56
C GLN A 173 4.04 42.18 -17.20
N ARG A 174 5.15 42.78 -16.74
CA ARG A 174 6.32 42.05 -16.26
C ARG A 174 5.98 41.17 -15.05
N MET A 175 5.18 41.68 -14.12
CA MET A 175 4.73 40.90 -12.96
C MET A 175 3.85 39.72 -13.35
N ILE A 176 2.94 39.86 -14.33
CA ILE A 176 2.15 38.74 -14.85
C ILE A 176 3.05 37.70 -15.51
N ILE A 177 4.03 38.13 -16.31
CA ILE A 177 4.97 37.23 -16.96
C ILE A 177 5.81 36.46 -15.93
N ILE A 178 6.34 37.10 -14.89
CA ILE A 178 7.13 36.40 -13.85
C ILE A 178 6.23 35.53 -12.95
N SER A 179 4.98 35.92 -12.68
CA SER A 179 4.11 35.13 -11.79
C SER A 179 3.39 33.98 -12.48
N SER A 180 3.29 34.00 -13.82
CA SER A 180 2.50 33.01 -14.57
C SER A 180 3.02 31.58 -14.44
N GLY A 181 4.33 31.38 -14.27
CA GLY A 181 4.89 30.05 -14.00
C GLY A 181 4.38 29.47 -12.68
N VAL A 182 4.32 30.28 -11.61
CA VAL A 182 3.79 29.85 -10.30
C VAL A 182 2.28 29.57 -10.39
N VAL A 183 1.53 30.44 -11.08
CA VAL A 183 0.09 30.28 -11.28
C VAL A 183 -0.22 29.00 -12.06
N MET A 184 0.53 28.70 -13.13
CA MET A 184 0.33 27.48 -13.91
C MET A 184 0.66 26.22 -13.11
N ASN A 185 1.67 26.26 -12.23
CA ASN A 185 1.96 25.14 -11.33
C ASN A 185 0.85 24.93 -10.29
N LEU A 186 0.26 26.01 -9.76
CA LEU A 186 -0.89 25.90 -8.87
C LEU A 186 -2.09 25.25 -9.57
N ILE A 187 -2.41 25.69 -10.79
CA ILE A 187 -3.48 25.10 -11.61
C ILE A 187 -3.19 23.61 -11.86
N THR A 188 -1.95 23.29 -12.24
CA THR A 188 -1.53 21.90 -12.48
C THR A 188 -1.65 21.05 -11.23
N GLY A 189 -1.28 21.58 -10.07
CA GLY A 189 -1.44 20.92 -8.78
C GLY A 189 -2.90 20.60 -8.47
N VAL A 190 -3.81 21.56 -8.68
CA VAL A 190 -5.26 21.33 -8.51
C VAL A 190 -5.79 20.29 -9.50
N MET A 191 -5.35 20.31 -10.76
CA MET A 191 -5.73 19.30 -11.76
C MET A 191 -5.23 17.91 -11.38
N PHE A 192 -3.97 17.77 -10.95
CA PHE A 192 -3.43 16.48 -10.50
C PHE A 192 -4.10 15.98 -9.23
N ALA A 193 -4.38 16.86 -8.26
CA ALA A 193 -5.16 16.51 -7.09
C ALA A 193 -6.55 16.00 -7.48
N THR A 194 -7.25 16.73 -8.36
CA THR A 194 -8.57 16.33 -8.87
C THR A 194 -8.51 14.97 -9.56
N ALA A 195 -7.53 14.75 -10.45
CA ALA A 195 -7.34 13.48 -11.13
C ALA A 195 -7.03 12.34 -10.14
N ALA A 196 -6.21 12.59 -9.12
CA ALA A 196 -5.90 11.61 -8.08
C ALA A 196 -7.12 11.24 -7.25
N PHE A 197 -7.92 12.23 -6.83
CA PHE A 197 -9.18 11.98 -6.11
C PHE A 197 -10.23 11.29 -6.98
N MET A 198 -10.28 11.58 -8.28
CA MET A 198 -11.15 10.86 -9.23
C MET A 198 -10.72 9.41 -9.44
N TYR A 199 -9.42 9.12 -9.42
CA TYR A 199 -8.91 7.76 -9.52
C TYR A 199 -9.20 6.95 -8.24
N GLY A 200 -9.19 7.63 -7.09
CA GLY A 200 -9.38 7.02 -5.78
C GLY A 200 -8.15 6.22 -5.33
N VAL A 201 -8.09 5.95 -4.04
CA VAL A 201 -7.05 5.09 -3.44
C VAL A 201 -7.76 3.87 -2.84
N PRO A 202 -7.25 2.65 -3.04
CA PRO A 202 -7.82 1.48 -2.38
C PRO A 202 -7.80 1.69 -0.87
N TYR A 203 -9.00 1.65 -0.27
CA TYR A 203 -9.19 1.72 1.16
C TYR A 203 -9.38 0.29 1.68
N VAL A 204 -8.57 -0.09 2.68
CA VAL A 204 -8.72 -1.37 3.38
C VAL A 204 -9.05 -1.03 4.82
N PRO A 205 -10.32 -1.16 5.25
CA PRO A 205 -10.73 -0.75 6.58
C PRO A 205 -10.05 -1.61 7.65
N ALA A 206 -9.79 -1.03 8.81
CA ALA A 206 -9.25 -1.72 9.98
C ALA A 206 -10.31 -2.63 10.64
N VAL A 207 -10.84 -3.60 9.90
CA VAL A 207 -11.76 -4.62 10.41
C VAL A 207 -10.96 -5.83 10.88
N VAL A 208 -11.35 -6.41 12.03
CA VAL A 208 -10.81 -7.67 12.51
C VAL A 208 -11.24 -8.78 11.55
N GLY A 209 -10.35 -9.24 10.68
CA GLY A 209 -10.64 -10.33 9.74
C GLY A 209 -10.46 -11.71 10.35
N ASP A 210 -9.34 -11.91 11.04
CA ASP A 210 -9.14 -13.09 11.88
C ASP A 210 -8.22 -12.77 13.08
N VAL A 211 -8.21 -13.68 14.06
CA VAL A 211 -7.33 -13.63 15.23
C VAL A 211 -6.43 -14.86 15.31
N SER A 212 -5.13 -14.62 15.46
CA SER A 212 -4.12 -15.68 15.52
C SER A 212 -4.30 -16.54 16.77
N PRO A 213 -4.55 -17.86 16.64
CA PRO A 213 -4.72 -18.75 17.79
C PRO A 213 -3.57 -18.63 18.80
N GLY A 214 -3.92 -18.48 20.07
CA GLY A 214 -2.98 -18.30 21.18
C GLY A 214 -2.31 -16.91 21.29
N GLY A 215 -2.51 -16.02 20.31
CA GLY A 215 -2.02 -14.65 20.33
C GLY A 215 -2.76 -13.73 21.33
N PRO A 216 -2.27 -12.50 21.54
CA PRO A 216 -2.87 -11.55 22.48
C PRO A 216 -4.36 -11.28 22.25
N ALA A 217 -4.76 -10.96 21.01
CA ALA A 217 -6.15 -10.69 20.65
C ALA A 217 -7.04 -11.93 20.84
N TYR A 218 -6.52 -13.12 20.53
CA TYR A 218 -7.23 -14.38 20.72
C TYR A 218 -7.51 -14.64 22.21
N ARG A 219 -6.50 -14.49 23.08
CA ARG A 219 -6.68 -14.69 24.53
C ARG A 219 -7.68 -13.70 25.14
N ALA A 220 -7.72 -12.49 24.60
CA ALA A 220 -8.68 -11.45 24.98
C ALA A 220 -10.11 -11.70 24.46
N GLY A 221 -10.34 -12.75 23.66
CA GLY A 221 -11.65 -13.06 23.10
C GLY A 221 -12.12 -12.07 22.04
N ILE A 222 -11.18 -11.42 21.33
CA ILE A 222 -11.54 -10.56 20.20
C ILE A 222 -12.09 -11.42 19.06
N GLU A 223 -13.26 -11.03 18.57
CA GLU A 223 -14.00 -11.72 17.53
C GLU A 223 -13.83 -10.98 16.19
N PRO A 224 -13.77 -11.68 15.05
CA PRO A 224 -13.77 -11.03 13.75
C PRO A 224 -15.06 -10.20 13.49
N GLY A 225 -15.02 -9.36 12.46
CA GLY A 225 -16.13 -8.49 12.07
C GLY A 225 -16.23 -7.17 12.85
N GLY A 226 -15.50 -7.01 13.95
CA GLY A 226 -15.39 -5.73 14.66
C GLY A 226 -14.53 -4.73 13.90
N LYS A 227 -14.92 -3.47 13.89
CA LYS A 227 -14.18 -2.37 13.27
C LYS A 227 -13.29 -1.70 14.31
N VAL A 228 -11.98 -1.68 14.09
CA VAL A 228 -11.05 -1.00 14.97
C VAL A 228 -11.12 0.51 14.70
N ILE A 229 -11.51 1.26 15.73
CA ILE A 229 -11.71 2.71 15.66
C ILE A 229 -10.62 3.48 16.43
N SER A 230 -9.82 2.79 17.25
CA SER A 230 -8.67 3.41 17.94
C SER A 230 -7.61 2.35 18.26
N VAL A 231 -6.34 2.75 18.17
CA VAL A 231 -5.20 1.89 18.46
C VAL A 231 -4.00 2.72 18.90
N GLY A 232 -3.46 2.41 20.08
CA GLY A 232 -2.28 3.08 20.61
C GLY A 232 -2.50 4.58 20.83
N GLY A 233 -1.73 5.38 20.09
CA GLY A 233 -1.85 6.85 20.02
C GLY A 233 -2.83 7.39 18.97
N ILE A 234 -3.43 6.52 18.15
CA ILE A 234 -4.46 6.94 17.18
C ILE A 234 -5.82 6.96 17.88
N GLU A 235 -6.33 8.16 18.11
CA GLU A 235 -7.62 8.39 18.79
C GLU A 235 -8.76 8.50 17.77
N GLN A 236 -9.76 7.61 17.94
CA GLN A 236 -11.10 7.68 17.33
C GLN A 236 -11.13 8.09 15.83
N ASP A 237 -10.69 7.16 14.98
CA ASP A 237 -10.75 7.27 13.52
C ASP A 237 -11.70 6.22 12.93
N ASP A 238 -12.87 6.66 12.48
CA ASP A 238 -13.86 5.80 11.82
C ASP A 238 -13.40 5.32 10.44
N ASN A 239 -12.35 5.91 9.86
CA ASN A 239 -11.81 5.49 8.56
C ASN A 239 -10.38 4.97 8.69
N LEU A 240 -10.06 4.39 9.86
CA LEU A 240 -8.74 3.84 10.12
C LEU A 240 -8.38 2.75 9.09
N TYR A 241 -7.25 2.92 8.40
CA TYR A 241 -6.72 1.91 7.50
C TYR A 241 -6.12 0.76 8.29
N PHE A 242 -6.30 -0.48 7.80
CA PHE A 242 -5.70 -1.65 8.42
C PHE A 242 -4.17 -1.54 8.52
N SER A 243 -3.51 -0.96 7.50
CA SER A 243 -2.07 -0.71 7.48
C SER A 243 -1.61 0.21 8.60
N ASP A 244 -2.40 1.23 8.91
CA ASP A 244 -2.07 2.24 9.91
C ASP A 244 -2.23 1.65 11.30
N MET A 245 -3.31 0.88 11.51
CA MET A 245 -3.48 0.08 12.71
C MET A 245 -2.31 -0.88 12.93
N ALA A 246 -1.97 -1.68 11.92
CA ALA A 246 -0.88 -2.66 12.00
C ALA A 246 0.46 -1.97 12.30
N THR A 247 0.73 -0.84 11.64
CA THR A 247 1.95 -0.06 11.83
C THR A 247 2.03 0.52 13.24
N ALA A 248 0.95 1.12 13.74
CA ALA A 248 0.88 1.65 15.11
C ALA A 248 1.17 0.56 16.15
N ILE A 249 0.54 -0.62 16.01
CA ILE A 249 0.76 -1.77 16.90
C ILE A 249 2.23 -2.24 16.86
N ILE A 250 2.81 -2.34 15.67
CA ILE A 250 4.19 -2.80 15.50
C ILE A 250 5.16 -1.80 16.12
N LEU A 251 4.99 -0.51 15.84
CA LEU A 251 5.88 0.54 16.36
C LEU A 251 5.80 0.64 17.87
N GLU A 252 4.60 0.74 18.45
CA GLU A 252 4.41 0.84 19.89
C GLU A 252 4.85 -0.44 20.60
N GLY A 253 4.44 -1.60 20.07
CA GLY A 253 4.81 -2.89 20.63
C GLY A 253 6.31 -3.16 20.61
N THR A 254 7.00 -2.75 19.54
CA THR A 254 8.46 -2.95 19.41
C THR A 254 9.24 -1.94 20.25
N ALA A 255 8.77 -0.70 20.35
CA ALA A 255 9.40 0.33 21.19
C ALA A 255 9.22 0.03 22.69
N ASN A 256 8.03 -0.39 23.10
CA ASN A 256 7.67 -0.64 24.50
C ASN A 256 7.11 -2.08 24.69
N PRO A 257 7.96 -3.13 24.69
CA PRO A 257 7.51 -4.54 24.74
C PRO A 257 6.72 -4.93 25.99
N GLU A 258 6.92 -4.20 27.10
CA GLU A 258 6.26 -4.46 28.37
C GLU A 258 4.91 -3.74 28.51
N GLU A 259 4.66 -2.73 27.67
CA GLU A 259 3.42 -1.95 27.71
C GLU A 259 2.33 -2.61 26.86
N ALA A 260 1.09 -2.45 27.31
CA ALA A 260 -0.07 -2.92 26.58
C ALA A 260 -0.55 -1.85 25.61
N VAL A 261 -0.79 -2.23 24.35
CA VAL A 261 -1.38 -1.36 23.34
C VAL A 261 -2.88 -1.28 23.59
N ARG A 262 -3.41 -0.06 23.70
CA ARG A 262 -4.85 0.20 23.82
C ARG A 262 -5.52 0.03 22.47
N VAL A 263 -6.65 -0.67 22.41
CA VAL A 263 -7.41 -0.91 21.18
C VAL A 263 -8.90 -0.76 21.48
N ALA A 264 -9.61 0.04 20.69
CA ALA A 264 -11.07 0.14 20.74
C ALA A 264 -11.66 -0.45 19.45
N ILE A 265 -12.61 -1.36 19.63
CA ILE A 265 -13.25 -2.10 18.54
C ILE A 265 -14.76 -1.90 18.63
N GLU A 266 -15.32 -1.33 17.57
CA GLU A 266 -16.75 -1.16 17.38
C GLU A 266 -17.38 -2.44 16.82
N TYR A 267 -18.39 -2.93 17.51
CA TYR A 267 -19.27 -4.02 17.10
C TYR A 267 -20.72 -3.48 17.02
N PRO A 268 -21.67 -4.21 16.41
CA PRO A 268 -23.07 -3.79 16.35
C PRO A 268 -23.74 -3.58 17.71
N ASP A 269 -23.25 -4.26 18.75
CA ASP A 269 -23.72 -4.15 20.14
C ASP A 269 -23.00 -3.07 20.96
N GLY A 270 -21.99 -2.40 20.38
CA GLY A 270 -21.28 -1.28 20.98
C GLY A 270 -19.76 -1.37 20.86
N VAL A 271 -19.07 -0.43 21.50
CA VAL A 271 -17.60 -0.34 21.48
C VAL A 271 -17.01 -1.13 22.66
N ARG A 272 -16.07 -2.03 22.35
CA ARG A 272 -15.31 -2.82 23.32
C ARG A 272 -13.86 -2.31 23.37
N ASN A 273 -13.34 -2.07 24.58
CA ASN A 273 -11.99 -1.56 24.80
C ASN A 273 -11.08 -2.67 25.34
N TYR A 274 -9.87 -2.77 24.78
CA TYR A 274 -8.89 -3.79 25.11
C TYR A 274 -7.52 -3.18 25.39
N ASN A 275 -6.82 -3.71 26.38
CA ASN A 275 -5.40 -3.41 26.63
C ASN A 275 -4.61 -4.68 26.37
N LEU A 276 -3.88 -4.73 25.25
CA LEU A 276 -3.27 -5.94 24.74
C LEU A 276 -1.74 -5.86 24.79
N LYS A 277 -1.12 -6.71 25.60
CA LYS A 277 0.34 -6.87 25.56
C LYS A 277 0.74 -7.53 24.25
N THR A 278 1.61 -6.88 23.49
CA THR A 278 2.09 -7.44 22.21
C THR A 278 2.93 -8.70 22.43
N ALA A 279 2.92 -9.59 21.45
CA ALA A 279 3.74 -10.79 21.42
C ALA A 279 4.67 -10.75 20.21
N GLU A 280 5.86 -11.30 20.37
CA GLU A 280 6.82 -11.44 19.28
C GLU A 280 6.31 -12.44 18.23
N VAL A 281 6.52 -12.10 16.97
CA VAL A 281 6.16 -12.96 15.84
C VAL A 281 7.23 -14.03 15.70
N ALA A 282 6.86 -15.30 15.90
CA ALA A 282 7.80 -16.42 15.86
C ALA A 282 8.67 -16.47 14.58
N ALA A 283 8.12 -16.04 13.44
CA ALA A 283 8.82 -16.03 12.16
C ALA A 283 9.79 -14.85 11.98
N ILE A 284 9.65 -13.75 12.73
CA ILE A 284 10.41 -12.52 12.56
C ILE A 284 10.81 -11.99 13.95
N PRO A 285 12.03 -12.34 14.43
CA PRO A 285 12.53 -11.85 15.71
C PRO A 285 12.51 -10.32 15.79
N GLY A 286 12.13 -9.79 16.95
CA GLY A 286 12.02 -8.37 17.24
C GLY A 286 10.71 -7.71 16.81
N LEU A 287 9.93 -8.32 15.90
CA LEU A 287 8.66 -7.76 15.46
C LEU A 287 7.52 -8.21 16.39
N ARG A 288 6.79 -7.26 16.98
CA ARG A 288 5.73 -7.54 17.96
C ARG A 288 4.35 -7.13 17.46
N ARG A 289 3.33 -7.97 17.70
CA ARG A 289 1.93 -7.76 17.26
C ARG A 289 0.91 -8.26 18.27
N ILE A 290 -0.34 -7.88 18.09
CA ILE A 290 -1.49 -8.37 18.88
C ILE A 290 -2.23 -9.55 18.22
N GLY A 291 -1.88 -9.91 16.98
CA GLY A 291 -2.42 -11.08 16.29
C GLY A 291 -3.76 -10.89 15.58
N ILE A 292 -4.13 -9.65 15.25
CA ILE A 292 -5.26 -9.34 14.35
C ILE A 292 -4.77 -9.34 12.89
N SER A 293 -5.52 -9.97 11.99
CA SER A 293 -5.29 -9.96 10.54
C SER A 293 -6.40 -9.21 9.79
N ASN A 294 -6.11 -8.78 8.56
CA ASN A 294 -7.09 -8.08 7.74
C ASN A 294 -8.21 -9.03 7.31
N LEU A 295 -9.31 -8.42 6.87
CA LEU A 295 -10.44 -9.12 6.30
C LEU A 295 -10.03 -9.84 5.00
N PRO A 296 -10.31 -11.15 4.85
CA PRO A 296 -10.17 -11.83 3.57
C PRO A 296 -11.07 -11.15 2.52
N THR A 297 -10.78 -11.33 1.24
CA THR A 297 -11.56 -10.74 0.15
C THR A 297 -12.35 -11.81 -0.58
N THR A 298 -13.52 -11.45 -1.09
CA THR A 298 -14.29 -12.26 -2.05
C THR A 298 -13.75 -12.14 -3.48
N PHE A 299 -12.78 -11.25 -3.71
CA PHE A 299 -12.16 -11.02 -5.02
C PHE A 299 -10.87 -11.83 -5.19
N LEU A 300 -10.69 -12.40 -6.38
CA LEU A 300 -9.42 -12.95 -6.82
C LEU A 300 -8.41 -11.81 -7.04
N ARG A 301 -7.10 -12.15 -7.03
CA ARG A 301 -6.06 -11.15 -7.29
C ARG A 301 -6.18 -10.57 -8.70
N ASP A 302 -5.92 -9.28 -8.82
CA ASP A 302 -5.97 -8.54 -10.10
C ASP A 302 -4.85 -8.91 -11.07
N ASN A 303 -3.74 -9.44 -10.56
CA ASN A 303 -2.61 -9.84 -11.40
C ASN A 303 -2.84 -11.26 -11.96
N PRO A 304 -2.96 -11.43 -13.30
CA PRO A 304 -3.22 -12.72 -13.92
C PRO A 304 -2.18 -13.80 -13.61
N GLU A 305 -0.92 -13.41 -13.35
CA GLU A 305 0.14 -14.36 -13.00
C GLU A 305 0.10 -14.83 -11.55
N GLN A 306 -0.73 -14.19 -10.71
CA GLN A 306 -0.78 -14.41 -9.27
C GLN A 306 -2.18 -14.77 -8.76
N ILE A 307 -3.15 -15.06 -9.63
CA ILE A 307 -4.53 -15.44 -9.26
C ILE A 307 -4.53 -16.66 -8.34
N SER A 308 -3.57 -17.57 -8.51
CA SER A 308 -3.37 -18.76 -7.68
C SER A 308 -1.90 -18.98 -7.37
N SER A 309 -1.61 -19.68 -6.27
CA SER A 309 -0.26 -20.14 -5.96
C SER A 309 0.26 -21.08 -7.04
N ARG A 310 1.50 -20.86 -7.49
CA ARG A 310 2.16 -21.72 -8.50
C ARG A 310 2.20 -23.16 -7.99
N GLY A 311 1.81 -24.11 -8.84
CA GLY A 311 1.77 -25.53 -8.50
C GLY A 311 0.54 -25.97 -7.69
N SER A 312 -0.37 -25.05 -7.33
CA SER A 312 -1.64 -25.41 -6.72
C SER A 312 -2.59 -26.04 -7.75
N LEU A 313 -3.54 -26.88 -7.30
CA LEU A 313 -4.60 -27.41 -8.17
C LEU A 313 -5.45 -26.31 -8.80
N ALA A 314 -5.62 -25.18 -8.10
CA ALA A 314 -6.34 -24.01 -8.61
C ALA A 314 -5.66 -23.39 -9.85
N ALA A 315 -4.33 -23.49 -9.96
CA ALA A 315 -3.58 -22.93 -11.09
C ALA A 315 -3.89 -23.60 -12.43
N GLY A 316 -4.38 -24.85 -12.42
CA GLY A 316 -4.84 -25.54 -13.63
C GLY A 316 -6.30 -25.26 -13.99
N ILE A 317 -7.05 -24.58 -13.13
CA ILE A 317 -8.51 -24.41 -13.24
C ILE A 317 -8.87 -22.95 -13.52
N LEU A 318 -8.23 -22.04 -12.80
CA LEU A 318 -8.39 -20.60 -12.96
C LEU A 318 -7.66 -20.13 -14.22
N GLN A 319 -8.30 -19.22 -14.94
CA GLN A 319 -7.80 -18.65 -16.17
C GLN A 319 -7.31 -17.22 -15.94
N PRO A 320 -6.38 -16.68 -16.76
CA PRO A 320 -5.97 -15.27 -16.69
C PRO A 320 -7.14 -14.28 -16.71
N GLU A 321 -8.23 -14.61 -17.40
CA GLU A 321 -9.45 -13.80 -17.50
C GLU A 321 -10.26 -13.77 -16.19
N ASP A 322 -9.97 -14.69 -15.26
CA ASP A 322 -10.57 -14.71 -13.93
C ASP A 322 -9.86 -13.71 -12.97
N ALA A 323 -8.83 -12.99 -13.44
CA ALA A 323 -8.11 -11.99 -12.63
C ALA A 323 -9.05 -10.88 -12.14
N GLY A 324 -9.10 -10.69 -10.82
CA GLY A 324 -10.00 -9.74 -10.17
C GLY A 324 -11.49 -10.11 -10.26
N ALA A 325 -11.82 -11.36 -10.60
CA ALA A 325 -13.19 -11.84 -10.52
C ALA A 325 -13.66 -11.94 -9.07
N GLU A 326 -14.95 -11.68 -8.84
CA GLU A 326 -15.60 -11.85 -7.54
C GLU A 326 -16.16 -13.25 -7.39
N VAL A 327 -15.94 -13.88 -6.24
CA VAL A 327 -16.65 -15.10 -5.83
C VAL A 327 -18.05 -14.70 -5.37
N ILE A 328 -19.05 -15.04 -6.16
CA ILE A 328 -20.46 -14.69 -5.92
C ILE A 328 -21.28 -15.84 -5.34
N SER A 329 -20.79 -17.09 -5.43
CA SER A 329 -21.44 -18.25 -4.84
C SER A 329 -20.47 -19.39 -4.54
N VAL A 330 -20.84 -20.24 -3.57
CA VAL A 330 -20.14 -21.48 -3.22
C VAL A 330 -21.17 -22.60 -3.16
N ASP A 331 -20.98 -23.67 -3.93
CA ASP A 331 -21.89 -24.81 -4.07
C ASP A 331 -23.35 -24.39 -4.33
N GLY A 332 -23.55 -23.39 -5.20
CA GLY A 332 -24.85 -22.82 -5.53
C GLY A 332 -25.44 -21.88 -4.46
N THR A 333 -24.80 -21.74 -3.30
CA THR A 333 -25.21 -20.80 -2.25
C THR A 333 -24.57 -19.44 -2.49
N ALA A 334 -25.37 -18.38 -2.58
CA ALA A 334 -24.87 -17.03 -2.83
C ALA A 334 -24.03 -16.51 -1.65
N VAL A 335 -22.93 -15.82 -1.97
CA VAL A 335 -22.14 -15.07 -0.98
C VAL A 335 -22.99 -13.89 -0.51
N PRO A 336 -23.27 -13.75 0.80
CA PRO A 336 -24.01 -12.60 1.33
C PRO A 336 -23.32 -11.29 0.95
N GLY A 337 -24.06 -10.29 0.45
CA GLY A 337 -23.48 -8.99 0.07
C GLY A 337 -22.64 -8.98 -1.21
N ALA A 338 -22.71 -10.04 -2.04
CA ALA A 338 -21.97 -10.08 -3.31
C ALA A 338 -22.26 -8.83 -4.19
N GLY A 339 -21.21 -8.21 -4.71
CA GLY A 339 -21.23 -6.96 -5.45
C GLY A 339 -20.95 -5.70 -4.61
N GLU A 340 -20.87 -5.82 -3.28
CA GLU A 340 -20.49 -4.74 -2.39
C GLU A 340 -18.96 -4.67 -2.21
N ARG A 341 -18.38 -3.47 -2.28
CA ARG A 341 -16.91 -3.28 -2.22
C ARG A 341 -16.28 -3.65 -0.87
N ASP A 342 -17.02 -3.48 0.22
CA ASP A 342 -16.55 -3.70 1.60
C ASP A 342 -17.37 -4.80 2.30
N ASN A 343 -17.56 -5.92 1.61
CA ASN A 343 -18.44 -7.01 2.04
C ASN A 343 -17.83 -7.88 3.16
N VAL A 344 -17.78 -7.32 4.38
CA VAL A 344 -17.31 -8.03 5.59
C VAL A 344 -18.05 -9.34 5.79
N ALA A 345 -19.37 -9.33 5.64
CA ALA A 345 -20.21 -10.50 5.86
C ALA A 345 -19.90 -11.63 4.87
N GLY A 346 -19.80 -11.31 3.58
CA GLY A 346 -19.49 -12.25 2.52
C GLY A 346 -18.09 -12.81 2.62
N SER A 347 -17.10 -11.98 2.94
CA SER A 347 -15.72 -12.42 3.16
C SER A 347 -15.59 -13.43 4.30
N VAL A 348 -16.20 -13.12 5.45
CA VAL A 348 -16.21 -14.01 6.62
C VAL A 348 -16.99 -15.28 6.33
N TRP A 349 -18.14 -15.16 5.67
CA TRP A 349 -18.95 -16.30 5.25
C TRP A 349 -18.17 -17.22 4.31
N LEU A 350 -17.54 -16.66 3.27
CA LEU A 350 -16.77 -17.41 2.28
C LEU A 350 -15.65 -18.21 2.93
N GLN A 351 -14.84 -17.58 3.78
CA GLN A 351 -13.75 -18.26 4.48
C GLN A 351 -14.27 -19.44 5.32
N ARG A 352 -15.37 -19.27 6.06
CA ARG A 352 -15.95 -20.36 6.85
C ARG A 352 -16.51 -21.49 6.01
N THR A 353 -17.23 -21.16 4.94
CA THR A 353 -17.82 -22.15 4.04
C THR A 353 -16.72 -23.02 3.45
N LEU A 354 -15.62 -22.42 3.01
CA LEU A 354 -14.46 -23.16 2.49
C LEU A 354 -13.80 -24.06 3.55
N ILE A 355 -13.64 -23.58 4.79
CA ILE A 355 -13.08 -24.39 5.90
C ILE A 355 -13.96 -25.60 6.20
N ARG A 356 -15.28 -25.43 6.29
CA ARG A 356 -16.24 -26.53 6.57
C ARG A 356 -16.32 -27.55 5.43
N ARG A 357 -16.00 -27.14 4.21
CA ARG A 357 -15.94 -28.02 3.03
C ARG A 357 -14.57 -28.68 2.84
N GLY A 358 -13.64 -28.52 3.77
CA GLY A 358 -12.31 -29.11 3.71
C GLY A 358 -12.37 -30.61 3.38
N GLY A 359 -11.60 -31.04 2.38
CA GLY A 359 -11.57 -32.44 1.93
C GLY A 359 -12.62 -32.80 0.87
N HIS A 360 -13.55 -31.91 0.53
CA HIS A 360 -14.51 -32.09 -0.56
C HIS A 360 -14.24 -31.13 -1.74
N PRO A 361 -14.62 -31.50 -2.98
CA PRO A 361 -14.64 -30.54 -4.08
C PRO A 361 -15.62 -29.41 -3.78
N VAL A 362 -15.27 -28.19 -4.17
CA VAL A 362 -16.07 -26.98 -3.98
C VAL A 362 -16.33 -26.32 -5.32
N THR A 363 -17.58 -25.95 -5.60
CA THR A 363 -17.94 -25.22 -6.82
C THR A 363 -18.04 -23.74 -6.51
N LEU A 364 -17.20 -22.91 -7.12
CA LEU A 364 -17.26 -21.45 -7.00
C LEU A 364 -17.96 -20.85 -8.21
N GLY A 365 -18.92 -19.97 -7.97
CA GLY A 365 -19.42 -19.05 -8.99
C GLY A 365 -18.56 -17.79 -9.00
N LEU A 366 -17.97 -17.49 -10.16
CA LEU A 366 -17.13 -16.33 -10.38
C LEU A 366 -17.84 -15.32 -11.27
N LYS A 367 -17.77 -14.04 -10.92
CA LYS A 367 -18.19 -12.91 -11.76
C LYS A 367 -16.96 -12.11 -12.17
N ARG A 368 -16.64 -12.12 -13.47
CA ARG A 368 -15.49 -11.41 -14.04
C ARG A 368 -15.74 -9.91 -14.15
N LYS A 369 -14.66 -9.15 -14.39
CA LYS A 369 -14.71 -7.69 -14.58
C LYS A 369 -15.55 -7.25 -15.79
N ASP A 370 -15.62 -8.09 -16.81
CA ASP A 370 -16.47 -7.87 -17.99
C ASP A 370 -17.97 -8.16 -17.73
N GLY A 371 -18.31 -8.60 -16.51
CA GLY A 371 -19.66 -8.94 -16.09
C GLY A 371 -20.08 -10.37 -16.39
N THR A 372 -19.25 -11.16 -17.08
CA THR A 372 -19.56 -12.57 -17.37
C THR A 372 -19.43 -13.43 -16.12
N THR A 373 -20.28 -14.46 -16.02
CA THR A 373 -20.28 -15.40 -14.91
C THR A 373 -19.83 -16.79 -15.36
N ARG A 374 -19.05 -17.46 -14.51
CA ARG A 374 -18.56 -18.83 -14.76
C ARG A 374 -18.47 -19.60 -13.47
N GLU A 375 -18.81 -20.88 -13.52
CA GLU A 375 -18.55 -21.81 -12.42
C GLU A 375 -17.20 -22.52 -12.59
N VAL A 376 -16.48 -22.65 -11.48
CA VAL A 376 -15.22 -23.41 -11.40
C VAL A 376 -15.31 -24.42 -10.27
N VAL A 377 -14.98 -25.67 -10.55
CA VAL A 377 -14.94 -26.73 -9.53
C VAL A 377 -13.50 -26.85 -9.05
N LEU A 378 -13.27 -26.50 -7.79
CA LEU A 378 -11.99 -26.67 -7.13
C LEU A 378 -11.95 -28.04 -6.44
N PRO A 379 -11.01 -28.93 -6.80
CA PRO A 379 -10.81 -30.18 -6.07
C PRO A 379 -10.25 -29.91 -4.68
N PRO A 380 -10.44 -30.85 -3.73
CA PRO A 380 -9.84 -30.74 -2.41
C PRO A 380 -8.32 -30.72 -2.55
N GLN A 381 -7.66 -29.84 -1.79
CA GLN A 381 -6.20 -29.76 -1.73
C GLN A 381 -5.72 -30.60 -0.54
N PRO A 382 -5.16 -31.81 -0.78
CA PRO A 382 -4.63 -32.61 0.32
C PRO A 382 -3.38 -31.94 0.88
N LEU A 383 -3.29 -31.88 2.21
CA LEU A 383 -2.08 -31.46 2.90
C LEU A 383 -0.99 -32.52 2.65
N LEU A 384 0.05 -32.18 1.89
CA LEU A 384 1.18 -33.07 1.65
C LEU A 384 2.10 -33.05 2.87
N LEU A 385 1.94 -34.04 3.74
CA LEU A 385 2.85 -34.30 4.85
C LEU A 385 3.91 -35.33 4.42
N PRO A 386 5.16 -35.24 4.91
CA PRO A 386 6.25 -36.16 4.58
C PRO A 386 6.08 -37.56 5.21
N GLY A 387 4.85 -37.96 5.57
CA GLY A 387 4.56 -39.21 6.28
C GLY A 387 4.83 -39.13 7.79
N ILE A 388 4.94 -37.93 8.36
CA ILE A 388 5.14 -37.71 9.80
C ILE A 388 3.82 -37.25 10.43
N GLY A 389 3.37 -37.97 11.46
CA GLY A 389 2.24 -37.56 12.30
C GLY A 389 2.72 -36.75 13.51
N PHE A 390 1.90 -35.80 13.95
CA PHE A 390 2.24 -34.94 15.08
C PHE A 390 1.20 -35.09 16.16
N LEU A 391 1.63 -35.42 17.38
CA LEU A 391 0.73 -35.39 18.52
C LEU A 391 0.36 -33.94 18.84
N ALA A 392 -0.86 -33.73 19.35
CA ALA A 392 -1.22 -32.46 19.94
C ALA A 392 -0.29 -32.16 21.12
N GLY A 393 0.42 -31.04 21.05
CA GLY A 393 1.24 -30.55 22.15
C GLY A 393 0.38 -30.06 23.33
N PRO A 394 1.03 -29.64 24.43
CA PRO A 394 0.33 -29.00 25.54
C PRO A 394 -0.43 -27.76 25.06
N VAL A 395 -1.63 -27.54 25.60
CA VAL A 395 -2.44 -26.34 25.40
C VAL A 395 -1.60 -25.13 25.81
N SER A 396 -1.32 -24.24 24.87
CA SER A 396 -0.45 -23.08 25.10
C SER A 396 -1.21 -21.84 25.53
N ALA A 397 -2.51 -21.77 25.25
CA ALA A 397 -3.35 -20.61 25.53
C ALA A 397 -4.83 -20.97 25.53
N LEU A 398 -5.61 -20.18 26.26
CA LEU A 398 -7.07 -20.25 26.31
C LEU A 398 -7.66 -18.87 26.04
N VAL A 399 -8.87 -18.84 25.48
CA VAL A 399 -9.68 -17.62 25.43
C VAL A 399 -10.28 -17.41 26.81
N SER A 400 -10.04 -16.25 27.42
CA SER A 400 -10.55 -15.95 28.75
C SER A 400 -12.08 -15.94 28.76
N GLY A 401 -12.70 -16.73 29.65
CA GLY A 401 -14.16 -16.88 29.70
C GLY A 401 -14.76 -17.64 28.51
N GLY A 402 -13.92 -18.22 27.65
CA GLY A 402 -14.34 -19.02 26.50
C GLY A 402 -14.85 -20.41 26.91
N PRO A 403 -15.40 -21.20 25.95
CA PRO A 403 -15.96 -22.52 26.22
C PRO A 403 -14.98 -23.50 26.90
N ALA A 404 -13.73 -23.53 26.43
CA ALA A 404 -12.69 -24.41 26.99
C ALA A 404 -12.26 -23.98 28.41
N ASP A 405 -12.15 -22.67 28.67
CA ASP A 405 -11.82 -22.11 29.98
C ASP A 405 -12.93 -22.43 30.99
N LYS A 406 -14.19 -22.20 30.60
CA LYS A 406 -15.39 -22.55 31.40
C LYS A 406 -15.53 -24.04 31.67
N ALA A 407 -15.12 -24.89 30.73
CA ALA A 407 -15.10 -26.35 30.89
C ALA A 407 -13.93 -26.86 31.75
N GLY A 408 -13.02 -25.99 32.18
CA GLY A 408 -11.92 -26.33 33.08
C GLY A 408 -10.66 -26.87 32.40
N VAL A 409 -10.50 -26.64 31.09
CA VAL A 409 -9.23 -26.86 30.39
C VAL A 409 -8.19 -25.88 30.94
N GLN A 410 -6.94 -26.31 31.07
CA GLN A 410 -5.84 -25.49 31.59
C GLN A 410 -4.67 -25.42 30.61
N VAL A 411 -3.92 -24.31 30.66
CA VAL A 411 -2.63 -24.21 29.96
C VAL A 411 -1.70 -25.31 30.49
N GLY A 412 -1.09 -26.06 29.57
CA GLY A 412 -0.29 -27.24 29.88
C GLY A 412 -1.03 -28.57 29.74
N ASP A 413 -2.36 -28.59 29.68
CA ASP A 413 -3.12 -29.81 29.40
C ASP A 413 -2.75 -30.35 28.02
N GLN A 414 -2.48 -31.64 27.89
CA GLN A 414 -2.26 -32.29 26.60
C GLN A 414 -3.50 -33.07 26.17
N ILE A 415 -4.10 -32.72 25.03
CA ILE A 415 -5.26 -33.44 24.49
C ILE A 415 -4.80 -34.80 23.95
N VAL A 416 -5.36 -35.88 24.49
CA VAL A 416 -4.99 -37.26 24.12
C VAL A 416 -6.14 -38.06 23.53
N ALA A 417 -7.39 -37.65 23.71
CA ALA A 417 -8.52 -38.20 22.97
C ALA A 417 -9.66 -37.19 22.83
N ILE A 418 -10.50 -37.38 21.82
CA ILE A 418 -11.76 -36.64 21.62
C ILE A 418 -12.88 -37.65 21.45
N ASP A 419 -13.91 -37.58 22.30
CA ASP A 419 -15.06 -38.48 22.28
C ASP A 419 -14.65 -39.96 22.27
N GLY A 420 -13.59 -40.28 23.03
CA GLY A 420 -13.01 -41.63 23.13
C GLY A 420 -12.04 -42.00 22.00
N ASP A 421 -11.93 -41.21 20.93
CA ASP A 421 -10.94 -41.44 19.87
C ASP A 421 -9.56 -40.91 20.27
N ALA A 422 -8.63 -41.83 20.51
CA ALA A 422 -7.25 -41.53 20.89
C ALA A 422 -6.31 -41.29 19.70
N GLN A 423 -6.79 -41.42 18.45
CA GLN A 423 -6.00 -41.14 17.25
C GLN A 423 -5.95 -39.63 16.99
N ILE A 424 -5.30 -38.90 17.89
CA ILE A 424 -5.15 -37.45 17.81
C ILE A 424 -3.93 -37.10 16.95
N ASP A 425 -4.19 -36.38 15.86
CA ASP A 425 -3.18 -35.71 15.07
C ASP A 425 -3.41 -34.20 15.13
N ALA A 426 -2.35 -33.44 15.42
CA ALA A 426 -2.41 -32.00 15.63
C ALA A 426 -2.88 -31.23 14.38
N PHE A 427 -2.58 -31.73 13.18
CA PHE A 427 -3.00 -31.10 11.92
C PHE A 427 -4.45 -31.45 11.57
N ALA A 428 -4.88 -32.68 11.84
CA ALA A 428 -6.25 -33.12 11.59
C ALA A 428 -7.26 -32.62 12.65
N LEU A 429 -6.79 -32.19 13.82
CA LEU A 429 -7.62 -31.84 14.98
C LEU A 429 -8.69 -30.78 14.64
N SER A 430 -8.29 -29.70 13.98
CA SER A 430 -9.19 -28.59 13.64
C SER A 430 -10.26 -29.02 12.63
N GLY A 431 -9.88 -29.77 11.59
CA GLY A 431 -10.81 -30.31 10.60
C GLY A 431 -11.81 -31.29 11.20
N ARG A 432 -11.35 -32.19 12.08
CA ARG A 432 -12.23 -33.15 12.79
C ARG A 432 -13.25 -32.49 13.71
N LEU A 433 -12.91 -31.31 14.27
CA LEU A 433 -13.82 -30.53 15.10
C LEU A 433 -14.75 -29.64 14.26
N ALA A 434 -14.35 -29.24 13.05
CA ALA A 434 -15.12 -28.34 12.19
C ALA A 434 -16.45 -28.94 11.71
N GLU A 435 -16.54 -30.26 11.58
CA GLU A 435 -17.76 -30.99 11.20
C GLU A 435 -18.68 -31.30 12.38
N ARG A 436 -18.20 -31.14 13.62
CA ARG A 436 -18.96 -31.48 14.83
C ARG A 436 -19.84 -30.32 15.27
N THR A 437 -20.97 -30.67 15.88
CA THR A 437 -21.90 -29.73 16.51
C THR A 437 -22.15 -30.15 17.95
N GLY A 438 -22.38 -29.18 18.84
CA GLY A 438 -22.61 -29.45 20.27
C GLY A 438 -21.31 -29.59 21.07
N ALA A 439 -21.37 -30.32 22.19
CA ALA A 439 -20.21 -30.51 23.05
C ALA A 439 -19.34 -31.70 22.60
N VAL A 440 -18.04 -31.58 22.83
CA VAL A 440 -17.06 -32.66 22.64
C VAL A 440 -16.42 -33.01 23.97
N LYS A 441 -16.18 -34.30 24.20
CA LYS A 441 -15.44 -34.77 25.38
C LYS A 441 -13.96 -34.79 25.07
N LEU A 442 -13.21 -33.89 25.69
CA LEU A 442 -11.77 -33.85 25.61
C LEU A 442 -11.17 -34.67 26.74
N THR A 443 -10.42 -35.71 26.40
CA THR A 443 -9.57 -36.40 27.35
C THR A 443 -8.21 -35.71 27.35
N VAL A 444 -7.83 -35.16 28.50
CA VAL A 444 -6.58 -34.42 28.67
C VAL A 444 -5.66 -35.08 29.68
N LYS A 445 -4.35 -35.02 29.43
CA LYS A 445 -3.30 -35.29 30.41
C LYS A 445 -2.86 -33.96 31.01
N ARG A 446 -3.12 -33.76 32.29
CA ARG A 446 -2.73 -32.59 33.05
C ARG A 446 -1.42 -32.85 33.80
N PRO A 447 -0.37 -32.03 33.61
CA PRO A 447 0.85 -32.18 34.37
C PRO A 447 0.63 -31.84 35.86
N GLN A 448 1.09 -32.74 36.75
CA GLN A 448 1.19 -32.55 38.19
C GLN A 448 2.63 -32.89 38.64
N GLY A 449 3.54 -31.94 38.48
CA GLY A 449 4.97 -32.18 38.71
C GLY A 449 5.53 -33.18 37.69
N GLU A 450 6.06 -34.30 38.14
CA GLU A 450 6.57 -35.39 37.27
C GLU A 450 5.49 -36.40 36.84
N GLN A 451 4.29 -36.31 37.40
CA GLN A 451 3.17 -37.20 37.07
C GLN A 451 2.12 -36.50 36.21
N PHE A 452 1.26 -37.29 35.57
CA PHE A 452 0.14 -36.79 34.79
C PHE A 452 -1.18 -37.32 35.36
N GLU A 453 -2.14 -36.43 35.55
CA GLU A 453 -3.53 -36.77 35.87
C GLU A 453 -4.34 -36.77 34.57
N GLN A 454 -5.12 -37.83 34.33
CA GLN A 454 -6.02 -37.87 33.20
C GLN A 454 -7.40 -37.32 33.61
N ARG A 455 -7.93 -36.39 32.83
CA ARG A 455 -9.25 -35.80 33.04
C ARG A 455 -10.06 -35.86 31.76
N GLU A 456 -11.37 -36.04 31.91
CA GLU A 456 -12.33 -35.93 30.81
C GLU A 456 -13.14 -34.66 31.04
N LEU A 457 -13.14 -33.78 30.04
CA LEU A 457 -13.74 -32.45 30.11
C LEU A 457 -14.74 -32.33 28.97
N GLU A 458 -15.99 -32.00 29.28
CA GLU A 458 -17.02 -31.75 28.28
C GLU A 458 -16.95 -30.28 27.87
N VAL A 459 -16.45 -30.04 26.66
CA VAL A 459 -16.25 -28.70 26.12
C VAL A 459 -17.33 -28.44 25.08
N PRO A 460 -18.24 -27.47 25.29
CA PRO A 460 -19.15 -27.06 24.24
C PRO A 460 -18.31 -26.52 23.08
N LEU A 461 -18.46 -27.10 21.89
CA LEU A 461 -18.03 -26.39 20.70
C LEU A 461 -19.00 -25.24 20.57
N GLY A 462 -18.55 -24.03 20.87
CA GLY A 462 -19.23 -22.87 20.34
C GLY A 462 -19.31 -23.08 18.83
N GLU A 463 -20.43 -22.70 18.21
CA GLU A 463 -20.33 -22.18 16.84
C GLU A 463 -19.11 -21.25 16.89
N LEU A 464 -18.04 -21.57 16.14
CA LEU A 464 -16.76 -20.87 16.18
C LEU A 464 -17.01 -19.45 16.68
N VAL A 465 -16.59 -19.13 17.91
CA VAL A 465 -16.84 -17.81 18.56
C VAL A 465 -16.38 -16.64 17.68
N ARG A 466 -15.69 -16.97 16.59
CA ARG A 466 -15.51 -16.12 15.44
C ARG A 466 -16.83 -15.97 14.69
N THR A 467 -17.60 -14.94 15.08
CA THR A 467 -18.68 -14.18 14.39
C THR A 467 -19.93 -14.93 13.91
N SER A 468 -20.99 -14.91 14.71
CA SER A 468 -22.32 -14.80 14.12
C SER A 468 -22.36 -13.44 13.40
N GLY A 469 -22.71 -13.43 12.11
CA GLY A 469 -23.32 -12.22 11.54
C GLY A 469 -24.62 -11.96 12.30
N PRO A 470 -25.06 -10.69 12.44
CA PRO A 470 -26.26 -10.36 13.19
C PRO A 470 -27.46 -11.06 12.54
N SER A 471 -28.11 -11.95 13.29
CA SER A 471 -29.48 -12.42 13.05
C SER A 471 -29.84 -12.68 11.58
N THR A 472 -29.38 -13.79 11.00
CA THR A 472 -30.15 -14.44 9.94
C THR A 472 -30.61 -15.79 10.48
N PRO A 473 -31.93 -15.99 10.70
CA PRO A 473 -32.43 -17.31 11.05
C PRO A 473 -32.09 -18.29 9.91
N LEU A 474 -31.71 -19.52 10.29
CA LEU A 474 -31.46 -20.66 9.40
C LEU A 474 -32.61 -20.93 8.45
#